data_AF-A0A7R7W3F4-F1
#
_entry.id   AF-A0A7R7W3F4-F1
#
_cell.length_a   1.000
_cell.length_b   1.000
_cell.length_c   1.000
_cell.angle_alpha   90.00
_cell.angle_beta   90.00
_cell.angle_gamma   90.00
#
_symmetry.space_group_name_H-M   'P 1'
#
loop_
_entity.id
_entity.type
_entity.pdbx_description
1 polymer ?
#
loop_
_entity_poly.entity_id
_entity_poly.type
_entity_poly.pdbx_seq_one_letter_code
_entity_poly.pdbx_strand_id
1 'polypeptide(L)'
;MTENVVRERVISLYHIFTGEVEGPQSVPFVSSEPGSEGDVLPSFLHEQKISISSWDIEANLTGSPVTSVPFIQQPHLLPHDSLPLIEVLFPDFNLSTRRREAERYGLVVADQADWSDELCQFFGELALATRLGRVYSSLPDLYKVRHISHPHPFVLSARAYGFFPNFEDGWKIDLCLEPDRRIKSALPHIMLTASQPAQAREGSILYGELAVIVSVMHDRAIQPEVGSEEEMEKLGKLSRTDLEELDEVLNEKAPAFPNEQKFPLLLLSLVNPKHARILCAYMSDDLLVVKMSKIYSFEEKESAPIGLFLSWLFASPSPVVET
;
A
#
# COMPACT_ATOMS: atom_id res chain seq x y z
N MET A 1 3.60 -16.94 28.16
CA MET A 1 3.76 -16.35 26.81
C MET A 1 4.37 -15.00 27.02
N THR A 2 5.58 -14.76 26.53
CA THR A 2 6.18 -13.42 26.53
C THR A 2 5.34 -12.56 25.59
N GLU A 3 4.77 -11.50 26.12
CA GLU A 3 3.94 -10.55 25.38
C GLU A 3 4.78 -9.99 24.21
N ASN A 4 4.26 -10.07 22.98
CA ASN A 4 4.96 -9.57 21.80
C ASN A 4 4.81 -8.04 21.79
N VAL A 5 5.75 -7.35 22.47
CA VAL A 5 5.73 -5.89 22.68
C VAL A 5 5.62 -5.12 21.35
N VAL A 6 6.22 -5.64 20.27
CA VAL A 6 6.16 -4.99 18.96
C VAL A 6 4.76 -5.07 18.34
N ARG A 7 4.10 -6.22 18.45
CA ARG A 7 2.71 -6.40 18.03
C ARG A 7 1.78 -5.44 18.78
N GLU A 8 1.91 -5.34 20.10
CA GLU A 8 1.14 -4.39 20.90
C GLU A 8 1.43 -2.94 20.49
N ARG A 9 2.68 -2.63 20.14
CA ARG A 9 3.03 -1.31 19.61
C ARG A 9 2.34 -1.00 18.29
N VAL A 10 2.31 -1.95 17.35
CA VAL A 10 1.63 -1.80 16.06
C VAL A 10 0.13 -1.59 16.27
N ILE A 11 -0.49 -2.38 17.15
CA ILE A 11 -1.92 -2.25 17.48
C ILE A 11 -2.20 -0.87 18.11
N SER A 12 -1.37 -0.46 19.06
CA SER A 12 -1.47 0.87 19.70
C SER A 12 -1.31 2.02 18.69
N LEU A 13 -0.34 1.94 17.77
CA LEU A 13 -0.11 2.96 16.74
C LEU A 13 -1.33 3.14 15.84
N TYR A 14 -1.98 2.04 15.44
CA TYR A 14 -3.23 2.09 14.70
C TYR A 14 -4.30 2.86 15.46
N HIS A 15 -4.59 2.50 16.71
CA HIS A 15 -5.61 3.19 17.50
C HIS A 15 -5.29 4.67 17.77
N ILE A 16 -4.02 5.03 18.00
CA ILE A 16 -3.60 6.43 18.18
C ILE A 16 -3.82 7.24 16.90
N PHE A 17 -3.52 6.65 15.74
CA PHE A 17 -3.50 7.37 14.48
C PHE A 17 -4.86 7.40 13.77
N THR A 18 -5.66 6.33 13.93
CA THR A 18 -6.95 6.16 13.26
C THR A 18 -8.15 6.19 14.21
N GLY A 19 -7.93 6.46 15.50
CA GLY A 19 -8.94 6.37 16.56
C GLY A 19 -10.19 7.22 16.27
N GLU A 20 -11.35 6.55 16.23
CA GLU A 20 -12.73 7.06 16.12
C GLU A 20 -12.96 8.32 15.25
N VAL A 21 -12.22 8.46 14.15
CA VAL A 21 -12.49 9.51 13.15
C VAL A 21 -13.73 9.10 12.33
N GLU A 22 -14.92 9.36 12.87
CA GLU A 22 -16.17 9.33 12.10
C GLU A 22 -16.27 10.59 11.23
N GLY A 23 -15.68 10.51 10.03
CA GLY A 23 -15.75 11.56 9.00
C GLY A 23 -14.62 12.59 9.09
N PRO A 24 -14.59 13.58 8.17
CA PRO A 24 -13.54 14.59 8.11
C PRO A 24 -13.59 15.48 9.37
N GLN A 25 -12.63 15.29 10.26
CA GLN A 25 -12.44 16.13 11.45
C GLN A 25 -10.99 16.58 11.48
N SER A 26 -10.76 17.85 11.85
CA SER A 26 -9.41 18.38 11.98
C SER A 26 -8.62 17.58 13.00
N VAL A 27 -7.51 16.99 12.58
CA VAL A 27 -6.62 16.22 13.45
C VAL A 27 -5.44 17.12 13.85
N PRO A 28 -5.15 17.31 15.15
CA PRO A 28 -4.21 18.33 15.61
C PRO A 28 -2.75 18.09 15.21
N PHE A 29 -2.41 16.85 14.84
CA PHE A 29 -1.08 16.47 14.37
C PHE A 29 -0.96 16.44 12.84
N VAL A 30 -1.98 16.92 12.11
CA VAL A 30 -1.98 17.03 10.66
C VAL A 30 -1.99 18.50 10.28
N SER A 31 -1.03 18.91 9.46
CA SER A 31 -0.91 20.30 9.02
C SER A 31 -2.08 20.70 8.12
N SER A 32 -2.62 21.90 8.36
CA SER A 32 -3.57 22.60 7.49
C SER A 32 -2.94 23.84 6.84
N GLU A 33 -1.63 24.04 7.03
CA GLU A 33 -0.93 25.22 6.50
C GLU A 33 -0.77 25.12 4.98
N PRO A 34 -1.00 26.22 4.24
CA PRO A 34 -0.86 26.26 2.79
C PRO A 34 0.45 25.68 2.26
N GLY A 35 0.33 24.71 1.36
CA GLY A 35 1.45 23.97 0.77
C GLY A 35 1.99 22.83 1.64
N SER A 36 1.41 22.53 2.80
CA SER A 36 1.74 21.35 3.64
C SER A 36 0.49 20.61 4.11
N GLU A 37 -0.65 20.87 3.45
CA GLU A 37 -1.94 20.32 3.81
C GLU A 37 -1.86 18.80 3.80
N GLY A 38 -2.10 18.24 4.97
CA GLY A 38 -2.08 16.80 5.17
C GLY A 38 -0.75 16.18 5.55
N ASP A 39 0.32 16.96 5.65
CA ASP A 39 1.57 16.49 6.24
C ASP A 39 1.39 16.19 7.74
N VAL A 40 1.94 15.07 8.21
CA VAL A 40 2.00 14.76 9.65
C VAL A 40 3.10 15.59 10.31
N LEU A 41 2.78 16.22 11.44
CA LEU A 41 3.71 17.10 12.15
C LEU A 41 4.94 16.33 12.67
N PRO A 42 6.17 16.84 12.49
CA PRO A 42 7.39 16.19 12.99
C PRO A 42 7.40 15.95 14.51
N SER A 43 6.76 16.83 15.29
CA SER A 43 6.62 16.68 16.74
C SER A 43 5.86 15.42 17.11
N PHE A 44 4.78 15.13 16.37
CA PHE A 44 3.98 13.92 16.56
C PHE A 44 4.77 12.68 16.16
N LEU A 45 5.47 12.70 15.02
CA LEU A 45 6.33 11.59 14.60
C LEU A 45 7.38 11.24 15.67
N HIS A 46 8.04 12.26 16.22
CA HIS A 46 9.02 12.08 17.28
C HIS A 46 8.39 11.52 18.57
N GLU A 47 7.26 12.07 19.02
CA GLU A 47 6.52 11.60 20.19
C GLU A 47 6.08 10.14 20.04
N GLN A 48 5.67 9.75 18.83
CA GLN A 48 5.21 8.41 18.51
C GLN A 48 6.33 7.46 18.04
N LYS A 49 7.61 7.83 18.21
CA LYS A 49 8.74 6.97 17.79
C LYS A 49 8.61 6.49 16.34
N ILE A 50 8.26 7.42 15.45
CA ILE A 50 8.19 7.21 14.00
C ILE A 50 9.36 7.94 13.37
N SER A 51 10.21 7.20 12.68
CA SER A 51 11.39 7.73 11.98
C SER A 51 11.14 7.72 10.48
N ILE A 52 11.19 8.89 9.85
CA ILE A 52 11.15 9.03 8.39
C ILE A 52 12.54 9.37 7.84
N SER A 53 12.93 8.78 6.71
CA SER A 53 14.22 9.06 6.07
C SER A 53 14.18 8.84 4.56
N SER A 54 15.09 9.51 3.83
CA SER A 54 15.24 9.34 2.38
C SER A 54 15.79 7.97 2.02
N TRP A 55 15.36 7.43 0.89
CA TRP A 55 15.77 6.14 0.37
C TRP A 55 16.10 6.23 -1.13
N ASP A 56 17.36 5.96 -1.45
CA ASP A 56 17.78 5.81 -2.84
C ASP A 56 17.37 4.43 -3.37
N ILE A 57 16.23 4.40 -4.06
CA ILE A 57 15.66 3.20 -4.68
C ILE A 57 16.29 2.88 -6.04
N GLU A 58 17.10 3.79 -6.59
CA GLU A 58 17.79 3.63 -7.87
C GLU A 58 19.20 3.04 -7.67
N ALA A 59 19.82 3.22 -6.49
CA ALA A 59 21.14 2.68 -6.17
C ALA A 59 21.29 1.17 -6.41
N ASN A 60 20.22 0.40 -6.22
CA ASN A 60 20.21 -1.07 -6.42
C ASN A 60 20.44 -1.48 -7.89
N LEU A 61 20.37 -0.54 -8.84
CA LEU A 61 20.73 -0.75 -10.25
C LEU A 61 22.22 -1.05 -10.46
N THR A 62 23.08 -0.77 -9.48
CA THR A 62 24.54 -0.80 -9.63
C THR A 62 25.23 -2.09 -9.13
N GLY A 63 24.46 -3.12 -8.73
CA GLY A 63 24.99 -4.49 -8.61
C GLY A 63 25.45 -4.97 -7.23
N SER A 64 24.96 -4.37 -6.13
CA SER A 64 25.15 -4.91 -4.78
C SER A 64 23.79 -5.17 -4.10
N PRO A 65 23.45 -6.42 -3.71
CA PRO A 65 22.15 -6.77 -3.14
C PRO A 65 21.99 -6.44 -1.65
N VAL A 66 22.90 -5.64 -1.07
CA VAL A 66 22.79 -5.23 0.35
C VAL A 66 21.73 -4.14 0.46
N THR A 67 20.47 -4.54 0.56
CA THR A 67 19.38 -3.61 0.80
C THR A 67 19.30 -3.29 2.30
N SER A 68 19.17 -2.00 2.62
CA SER A 68 18.98 -1.55 4.01
C SER A 68 17.52 -1.70 4.50
N VAL A 69 16.71 -2.43 3.74
CA VAL A 69 15.25 -2.60 3.92
C VAL A 69 14.88 -4.07 3.80
N PRO A 70 13.75 -4.52 4.37
CA PRO A 70 13.28 -5.90 4.29
C PRO A 70 12.80 -6.33 2.89
N PHE A 71 13.11 -5.59 1.82
CA PHE A 71 12.71 -5.91 0.45
C PHE A 71 13.91 -5.91 -0.50
N ILE A 72 13.82 -6.74 -1.54
CA ILE A 72 14.74 -6.81 -2.67
C ILE A 72 13.93 -6.49 -3.92
N GLN A 73 14.38 -5.46 -4.63
CA GLN A 73 13.80 -5.04 -5.91
C GLN A 73 13.89 -6.18 -6.94
N GLN A 74 12.84 -6.37 -7.73
CA GLN A 74 12.90 -7.31 -8.86
C GLN A 74 13.68 -6.71 -10.04
N PRO A 75 14.22 -7.54 -10.93
CA PRO A 75 14.77 -7.05 -12.19
C PRO A 75 13.73 -6.24 -13.00
N HIS A 76 14.17 -5.17 -13.67
CA HIS A 76 13.34 -4.32 -14.55
C HIS A 76 12.93 -5.00 -15.87
N LEU A 77 12.48 -6.25 -15.81
CA LEU A 77 12.07 -7.00 -16.99
C LEU A 77 10.56 -6.83 -17.17
N LEU A 78 10.15 -5.70 -17.75
CA LEU A 78 8.82 -5.63 -18.33
C LEU A 78 8.80 -6.56 -19.54
N PRO A 79 7.91 -7.58 -19.57
CA PRO A 79 7.74 -8.38 -20.77
C PRO A 79 7.41 -7.47 -21.97
N HIS A 80 7.88 -7.82 -23.17
CA HIS A 80 7.58 -7.06 -24.39
C HIS A 80 6.08 -6.83 -24.59
N ASP A 81 5.24 -7.75 -24.12
CA ASP A 81 3.79 -7.70 -24.20
C ASP A 81 3.14 -6.70 -23.22
N SER A 82 3.89 -6.14 -22.27
CA SER A 82 3.42 -5.10 -21.37
C SER A 82 3.42 -3.70 -22.00
N LEU A 83 4.19 -3.47 -23.08
CA LEU A 83 4.27 -2.16 -23.73
C LEU A 83 2.94 -1.72 -24.35
N PRO A 84 2.20 -2.57 -25.10
CA PRO A 84 0.87 -2.20 -25.61
C PRO A 84 -0.15 -1.95 -24.50
N LEU A 85 -0.04 -2.66 -23.36
CA LEU A 85 -0.92 -2.42 -22.21
C LEU A 85 -0.65 -1.06 -21.58
N ILE A 86 0.62 -0.68 -21.43
CA ILE A 86 0.99 0.66 -20.96
C ILE A 86 0.45 1.73 -21.91
N GLU A 87 0.58 1.54 -23.23
CA GLU A 87 0.04 2.49 -24.21
C GLU A 87 -1.48 2.69 -24.11
N VAL A 88 -2.23 1.62 -23.77
CA VAL A 88 -3.70 1.66 -23.68
C VAL A 88 -4.17 2.17 -22.31
N LEU A 89 -3.51 1.76 -21.23
CA LEU A 89 -3.99 1.96 -19.86
C LEU A 89 -3.45 3.24 -19.22
N PHE A 90 -2.30 3.77 -19.69
CA PHE A 90 -1.70 4.93 -19.04
C PHE A 90 -2.67 6.11 -19.05
N PRO A 91 -2.84 6.83 -17.92
CA PRO A 91 -3.81 7.91 -17.80
C PRO A 91 -3.32 9.20 -18.50
N ASP A 92 -3.11 9.11 -19.82
CA ASP A 92 -2.80 10.22 -20.74
C ASP A 92 -4.05 11.00 -21.17
N PHE A 93 -5.24 10.54 -20.76
CA PHE A 93 -6.50 11.08 -21.25
C PHE A 93 -6.66 12.55 -20.85
N ASN A 94 -6.65 13.43 -21.84
CA ASN A 94 -6.75 14.86 -21.64
C ASN A 94 -8.07 15.20 -20.93
N LEU A 95 -7.99 15.80 -19.73
CA LEU A 95 -9.12 16.32 -18.93
C LEU A 95 -10.13 17.10 -19.79
N SER A 96 -9.66 17.83 -20.80
CA SER A 96 -10.51 18.60 -21.73
C SER A 96 -11.38 17.74 -22.64
N THR A 97 -11.00 16.50 -22.93
CA THR A 97 -11.80 15.54 -23.71
C THR A 97 -12.89 14.94 -22.84
N ARG A 98 -12.57 14.54 -21.59
CA ARG A 98 -13.54 14.06 -20.58
C ARG A 98 -14.61 15.11 -20.30
N ARG A 99 -14.19 16.37 -20.13
CA ARG A 99 -15.10 17.52 -19.94
C ARG A 99 -16.07 17.69 -21.09
N ARG A 100 -15.57 17.73 -22.33
CA ARG A 100 -16.41 17.91 -23.55
C ARG A 100 -17.37 16.75 -23.81
N GLU A 101 -17.03 15.55 -23.35
CA GLU A 101 -17.88 14.37 -23.50
C GLU A 101 -18.92 14.29 -22.40
N ALA A 102 -18.54 14.54 -21.13
CA ALA A 102 -19.46 14.62 -20.00
C ALA A 102 -20.46 15.78 -20.10
N GLU A 103 -20.03 16.97 -20.54
CA GLU A 103 -20.90 18.12 -20.84
C GLU A 103 -21.93 17.78 -21.91
N ARG A 104 -21.57 16.91 -22.87
CA ARG A 104 -22.48 16.41 -23.91
C ARG A 104 -23.62 15.55 -23.35
N TYR A 105 -23.45 14.99 -22.16
CA TYR A 105 -24.43 14.20 -21.42
C TYR A 105 -25.00 14.92 -20.18
N GLY A 106 -24.66 16.20 -19.97
CA GLY A 106 -25.14 16.99 -18.83
C GLY A 106 -24.54 16.58 -17.48
N LEU A 107 -23.40 15.90 -17.48
CA LEU A 107 -22.68 15.48 -16.28
C LEU A 107 -21.66 16.56 -15.87
N VAL A 108 -21.65 16.92 -14.58
CA VAL A 108 -20.61 17.78 -14.00
C VAL A 108 -19.40 16.91 -13.70
N VAL A 109 -18.28 17.16 -14.37
CA VAL A 109 -16.98 16.58 -14.00
C VAL A 109 -16.42 17.44 -12.88
N ALA A 110 -16.03 16.85 -11.75
CA ALA A 110 -15.30 17.53 -10.70
C ALA A 110 -14.06 18.22 -11.32
N ASP A 111 -13.77 19.47 -10.94
CA ASP A 111 -12.69 20.26 -11.54
C ASP A 111 -11.28 19.65 -11.31
N GLN A 112 -11.16 18.66 -10.42
CA GLN A 112 -9.97 17.82 -10.26
C GLN A 112 -10.35 16.37 -10.59
N ALA A 113 -9.73 15.79 -11.62
CA ALA A 113 -9.65 14.34 -11.69
C ALA A 113 -8.77 13.89 -10.52
N ASP A 114 -9.23 12.91 -9.73
CA ASP A 114 -8.40 12.31 -8.70
C ASP A 114 -7.39 11.37 -9.35
N TRP A 115 -6.36 11.97 -9.91
CA TRP A 115 -5.32 11.28 -10.66
C TRP A 115 -4.57 10.26 -9.84
N SER A 116 -4.54 10.43 -8.51
CA SER A 116 -3.98 9.44 -7.61
C SER A 116 -4.75 8.10 -7.71
N ASP A 117 -6.08 8.15 -7.79
CA ASP A 117 -6.98 7.02 -8.02
C ASP A 117 -6.80 6.44 -9.44
N GLU A 118 -6.70 7.29 -10.47
CA GLU A 118 -6.50 6.81 -11.84
C GLU A 118 -5.13 6.15 -12.06
N LEU A 119 -4.07 6.66 -11.41
CA LEU A 119 -2.75 6.00 -11.41
C LEU A 119 -2.78 4.67 -10.64
N CYS A 120 -3.49 4.62 -9.51
CA CYS A 120 -3.72 3.38 -8.76
C CYS A 120 -4.39 2.32 -9.63
N GLN A 121 -5.48 2.68 -10.33
CA GLN A 121 -6.19 1.80 -11.24
C GLN A 121 -5.26 1.32 -12.37
N PHE A 122 -4.48 2.23 -12.96
CA PHE A 122 -3.49 1.88 -13.98
C PHE A 122 -2.49 0.81 -13.47
N PHE A 123 -1.90 1.01 -12.30
CA PHE A 123 -0.96 0.03 -11.73
C PHE A 123 -1.66 -1.29 -11.37
N GLY A 124 -2.88 -1.25 -10.84
CA GLY A 124 -3.68 -2.43 -10.53
C GLY A 124 -4.00 -3.27 -11.77
N GLU A 125 -4.51 -2.63 -12.82
CA GLU A 125 -4.83 -3.29 -14.09
C GLU A 125 -3.58 -3.85 -14.76
N LEU A 126 -2.49 -3.08 -14.78
CA LEU A 126 -1.22 -3.52 -15.34
C LEU A 126 -0.63 -4.70 -14.56
N ALA A 127 -0.68 -4.64 -13.22
CA ALA A 127 -0.18 -5.70 -12.34
C ALA A 127 -0.98 -6.99 -12.50
N LEU A 128 -2.29 -6.93 -12.70
CA LEU A 128 -3.17 -8.10 -12.80
C LEU A 128 -3.43 -8.55 -14.25
N ALA A 129 -2.86 -7.85 -15.24
CA ALA A 129 -3.06 -8.18 -16.64
C ALA A 129 -2.63 -9.63 -16.94
N THR A 130 -3.52 -10.37 -17.57
CA THR A 130 -3.27 -11.73 -18.04
C THR A 130 -3.01 -11.71 -19.54
N ARG A 131 -2.10 -12.59 -20.02
CA ARG A 131 -1.57 -12.74 -21.42
C ARG A 131 -0.17 -12.13 -21.68
N LEU A 132 0.80 -12.48 -20.85
CA LEU A 132 2.23 -12.19 -21.11
C LEU A 132 2.90 -13.42 -21.73
N GLY A 133 2.67 -13.63 -23.03
CA GLY A 133 3.31 -14.69 -23.80
C GLY A 133 2.88 -16.14 -23.45
N ARG A 134 3.61 -17.12 -24.01
CA ARG A 134 3.27 -18.56 -23.91
C ARG A 134 3.69 -19.25 -22.61
N VAL A 135 4.50 -18.61 -21.75
CA VAL A 135 5.17 -19.27 -20.61
C VAL A 135 4.60 -18.87 -19.24
N TYR A 136 4.07 -17.65 -19.09
CA TYR A 136 3.46 -17.17 -17.84
C TYR A 136 2.06 -16.62 -18.11
N SER A 137 1.10 -16.92 -17.24
CA SER A 137 -0.27 -16.44 -17.37
C SER A 137 -0.45 -14.98 -16.99
N SER A 138 0.40 -14.44 -16.10
CA SER A 138 0.28 -13.11 -15.51
C SER A 138 1.62 -12.59 -14.92
N LEU A 139 1.73 -11.28 -14.60
CA LEU A 139 2.91 -10.74 -13.88
C LEU A 139 3.07 -11.35 -12.47
N PRO A 140 2.01 -11.56 -11.67
CA PRO A 140 2.11 -12.23 -10.38
C PRO A 140 2.75 -13.62 -10.47
N ASP A 141 2.39 -14.41 -11.49
CA ASP A 141 3.00 -15.73 -11.72
C ASP A 141 4.50 -15.63 -12.02
N LEU A 142 4.89 -14.65 -12.84
CA LEU A 142 6.29 -14.41 -13.20
C LEU A 142 7.13 -14.05 -11.97
N TYR A 143 6.61 -13.14 -11.13
CA TYR A 143 7.31 -12.64 -9.95
C TYR A 143 7.05 -13.46 -8.68
N LYS A 144 6.26 -14.54 -8.77
CA LYS A 144 5.88 -15.41 -7.65
C LYS A 144 5.28 -14.61 -6.49
N VAL A 145 4.38 -13.71 -6.82
CA VAL A 145 3.53 -13.03 -5.84
C VAL A 145 2.08 -13.44 -6.08
N ARG A 146 1.24 -13.27 -5.07
CA ARG A 146 -0.20 -13.49 -5.17
C ARG A 146 -0.96 -12.22 -4.83
N HIS A 147 -2.02 -11.99 -5.57
CA HIS A 147 -3.00 -10.94 -5.25
C HIS A 147 -3.80 -11.36 -4.02
N ILE A 148 -3.91 -10.45 -3.06
CA ILE A 148 -4.72 -10.62 -1.86
C ILE A 148 -6.10 -10.05 -2.14
N SER A 149 -7.06 -10.94 -2.39
CA SER A 149 -8.46 -10.57 -2.60
C SER A 149 -9.37 -11.35 -1.65
N HIS A 150 -10.53 -10.77 -1.33
CA HIS A 150 -11.54 -11.48 -0.57
C HIS A 150 -11.97 -12.80 -1.26
N PRO A 151 -12.14 -13.91 -0.52
CA PRO A 151 -11.91 -14.06 0.91
C PRO A 151 -10.43 -14.37 1.20
N HIS A 152 -9.73 -13.49 1.91
CA HIS A 152 -8.38 -13.73 2.42
C HIS A 152 -8.30 -13.27 3.88
N PRO A 153 -7.66 -14.01 4.79
CA PRO A 153 -7.64 -13.68 6.23
C PRO A 153 -7.19 -12.25 6.54
N PHE A 154 -6.20 -11.76 5.79
CA PHE A 154 -5.74 -10.36 5.86
C PHE A 154 -6.85 -9.35 5.53
N VAL A 155 -7.70 -9.64 4.54
CA VAL A 155 -8.74 -8.71 4.05
C VAL A 155 -9.98 -8.72 4.94
N LEU A 156 -10.16 -9.74 5.80
CA LEU A 156 -11.33 -9.84 6.66
C LEU A 156 -11.37 -8.72 7.72
N SER A 157 -10.21 -8.25 8.15
CA SER A 157 -10.07 -7.14 9.10
C SER A 157 -9.60 -5.83 8.44
N ALA A 158 -9.13 -5.88 7.18
CA ALA A 158 -8.40 -4.76 6.61
C ALA A 158 -9.28 -3.59 6.15
N ARG A 159 -8.88 -2.39 6.56
CA ARG A 159 -9.50 -1.14 6.12
C ARG A 159 -9.02 -0.77 4.73
N ALA A 160 -9.91 -0.83 3.73
CA ALA A 160 -9.60 -0.53 2.34
C ALA A 160 -9.64 0.97 1.98
N TYR A 161 -10.23 1.82 2.83
CA TYR A 161 -10.33 3.26 2.62
C TYR A 161 -10.43 4.00 3.95
N GLY A 162 -10.07 5.29 3.96
CA GLY A 162 -10.30 6.16 5.12
C GLY A 162 -10.30 7.64 4.74
N PHE A 163 -10.92 8.46 5.57
CA PHE A 163 -11.04 9.89 5.31
C PHE A 163 -9.76 10.64 5.66
N PHE A 164 -9.48 11.69 4.88
CA PHE A 164 -8.43 12.63 5.19
C PHE A 164 -8.99 13.73 6.12
N PRO A 165 -8.32 14.08 7.24
CA PRO A 165 -8.79 15.08 8.21
C PRO A 165 -9.15 16.45 7.64
N ASN A 166 -8.53 16.85 6.53
CA ASN A 166 -8.61 18.20 5.95
C ASN A 166 -9.10 18.20 4.49
N PHE A 167 -9.52 17.05 3.95
CA PHE A 167 -10.04 16.93 2.59
C PHE A 167 -11.41 16.25 2.62
N GLU A 168 -12.25 16.54 1.63
CA GLU A 168 -13.52 15.80 1.45
C GLU A 168 -13.26 14.36 0.97
N ASP A 169 -12.15 14.16 0.24
CA ASP A 169 -11.71 12.86 -0.25
C ASP A 169 -10.85 12.09 0.76
N GLY A 170 -10.67 10.80 0.50
CA GLY A 170 -9.97 9.87 1.36
C GLY A 170 -8.78 9.20 0.68
N TRP A 171 -7.97 8.51 1.48
CA TRP A 171 -7.01 7.56 0.94
C TRP A 171 -7.72 6.22 0.67
N LYS A 172 -7.21 5.46 -0.30
CA LYS A 172 -7.77 4.15 -0.68
C LYS A 172 -6.66 3.19 -1.06
N ILE A 173 -6.79 1.94 -0.63
CA ILE A 173 -5.92 0.84 -1.02
C ILE A 173 -6.56 0.12 -2.21
N ASP A 174 -5.85 0.05 -3.34
CA ASP A 174 -6.39 -0.52 -4.59
C ASP A 174 -5.88 -1.93 -4.89
N LEU A 175 -4.62 -2.21 -4.57
CA LEU A 175 -4.00 -3.51 -4.84
C LEU A 175 -3.16 -3.93 -3.64
N CYS A 176 -3.34 -5.17 -3.20
CA CYS A 176 -2.49 -5.80 -2.18
C CYS A 176 -1.88 -7.09 -2.75
N LEU A 177 -0.57 -7.23 -2.61
CA LEU A 177 0.21 -8.38 -3.06
C LEU A 177 1.02 -8.95 -1.88
N GLU A 178 1.23 -10.25 -1.89
CA GLU A 178 2.20 -10.90 -1.00
C GLU A 178 2.98 -12.00 -1.71
N PRO A 179 4.14 -12.42 -1.19
CA PRO A 179 4.92 -13.53 -1.76
C PRO A 179 4.14 -14.85 -1.84
N ASP A 180 4.28 -15.57 -2.95
CA ASP A 180 3.65 -16.89 -3.14
C ASP A 180 4.31 -17.97 -2.27
N ARG A 181 3.50 -18.90 -1.76
CA ARG A 181 3.80 -19.97 -0.79
C ARG A 181 4.87 -20.97 -1.26
N ARG A 182 5.35 -20.90 -2.50
CA ARG A 182 6.40 -21.79 -3.03
C ARG A 182 7.77 -21.58 -2.36
N ILE A 183 7.93 -20.49 -1.60
CA ILE A 183 9.12 -20.21 -0.77
C ILE A 183 8.79 -20.61 0.68
N LYS A 184 8.95 -21.89 1.04
CA LYS A 184 9.08 -22.56 2.36
C LYS A 184 8.28 -22.10 3.63
N SER A 185 7.62 -20.95 3.70
CA SER A 185 6.72 -20.50 4.75
C SER A 185 6.04 -19.19 4.31
N ALA A 186 4.82 -18.92 4.75
CA ALA A 186 4.19 -17.62 4.52
C ALA A 186 5.07 -16.52 5.13
N LEU A 187 5.28 -15.43 4.39
CA LEU A 187 6.06 -14.28 4.85
C LEU A 187 5.10 -13.14 5.20
N PRO A 188 5.43 -12.32 6.21
CA PRO A 188 4.58 -11.21 6.67
C PRO A 188 4.56 -10.03 5.70
N HIS A 189 5.28 -10.11 4.57
CA HIS A 189 5.53 -9.00 3.67
C HIS A 189 4.30 -8.67 2.86
N ILE A 190 3.99 -7.38 2.78
CA ILE A 190 2.93 -6.84 1.93
C ILE A 190 3.50 -5.79 0.99
N MET A 191 3.11 -5.87 -0.28
CA MET A 191 3.31 -4.81 -1.26
C MET A 191 1.94 -4.31 -1.71
N LEU A 192 1.73 -2.99 -1.75
CA LEU A 192 0.43 -2.43 -2.14
C LEU A 192 0.54 -1.12 -2.90
N THR A 193 -0.56 -0.74 -3.53
CA THR A 193 -0.80 0.61 -4.06
C THR A 193 -1.87 1.30 -3.23
N ALA A 194 -1.69 2.59 -2.97
CA ALA A 194 -2.74 3.41 -2.39
C ALA A 194 -2.76 4.81 -3.00
N SER A 195 -3.97 5.32 -3.25
CA SER A 195 -4.21 6.67 -3.72
C SER A 195 -4.26 7.64 -2.54
N GLN A 196 -3.85 8.88 -2.81
CA GLN A 196 -3.75 9.95 -1.83
C GLN A 196 -4.24 11.23 -2.49
N PRO A 197 -5.29 11.88 -1.95
CA PRO A 197 -5.89 13.06 -2.57
C PRO A 197 -5.01 14.32 -2.44
N ALA A 198 -3.93 14.25 -1.65
CA ALA A 198 -3.02 15.35 -1.35
C ALA A 198 -1.72 15.29 -2.15
N GLN A 199 -1.01 16.42 -2.24
CA GLN A 199 0.30 16.51 -2.86
C GLN A 199 1.40 16.17 -1.84
N ALA A 200 2.23 15.16 -2.15
CA ALA A 200 3.36 14.80 -1.32
C ALA A 200 4.50 15.83 -1.40
N ARG A 201 5.33 15.84 -0.35
CA ARG A 201 6.53 16.67 -0.25
C ARG A 201 7.75 15.88 0.19
N GLU A 202 8.91 16.35 -0.25
CA GLU A 202 10.19 15.77 0.17
C GLU A 202 10.42 15.99 1.67
N GLY A 203 10.82 14.94 2.37
CA GLY A 203 11.10 14.98 3.81
C GLY A 203 9.88 15.03 4.73
N SER A 204 8.65 14.96 4.20
CA SER A 204 7.42 14.80 4.99
C SER A 204 6.64 13.54 4.58
N ILE A 205 5.74 13.10 5.46
CA ILE A 205 4.81 11.99 5.22
C ILE A 205 3.38 12.51 5.32
N LEU A 206 2.54 12.12 4.37
CA LEU A 206 1.11 12.45 4.37
C LEU A 206 0.40 11.63 5.44
N TYR A 207 -0.67 12.19 6.01
CA TYR A 207 -1.54 11.47 6.93
C TYR A 207 -2.07 10.18 6.30
N GLY A 208 -2.57 10.23 5.06
CA GLY A 208 -3.12 9.04 4.41
C GLY A 208 -2.07 7.96 4.12
N GLU A 209 -0.81 8.32 3.83
CA GLU A 209 0.28 7.34 3.70
C GLU A 209 0.56 6.64 5.04
N LEU A 210 0.66 7.40 6.13
CA LEU A 210 0.88 6.83 7.46
C LEU A 210 -0.34 6.02 7.93
N ALA A 211 -1.57 6.45 7.61
CA ALA A 211 -2.80 5.74 7.92
C ALA A 211 -2.84 4.37 7.24
N VAL A 212 -2.47 4.32 5.95
CA VAL A 212 -2.34 3.07 5.21
C VAL A 212 -1.29 2.17 5.84
N ILE A 213 -0.11 2.71 6.18
CA ILE A 213 0.98 1.95 6.81
C ILE A 213 0.51 1.30 8.12
N VAL A 214 -0.02 2.09 9.06
CA VAL A 214 -0.42 1.57 10.37
C VAL A 214 -1.61 0.62 10.29
N SER A 215 -2.56 0.85 9.36
CA SER A 215 -3.68 -0.05 9.13
C SER A 215 -3.21 -1.41 8.63
N VAL A 216 -2.39 -1.44 7.58
CA VAL A 216 -1.89 -2.71 7.03
C VAL A 216 -1.02 -3.47 8.04
N MET A 217 -0.17 -2.76 8.78
CA MET A 217 0.65 -3.40 9.83
C MET A 217 -0.22 -3.97 10.94
N HIS A 218 -1.25 -3.23 11.38
CA HIS A 218 -2.26 -3.71 12.34
C HIS A 218 -2.96 -4.96 11.82
N ASP A 219 -3.47 -4.93 10.60
CA ASP A 219 -4.23 -6.04 10.02
C ASP A 219 -3.35 -7.28 9.86
N ARG A 220 -2.07 -7.10 9.51
CA ARG A 220 -1.10 -8.20 9.46
C ARG A 220 -0.74 -8.72 10.85
N ALA A 221 -0.74 -7.86 11.88
CA ALA A 221 -0.55 -8.27 13.25
C ALA A 221 -1.72 -9.13 13.73
N ILE A 222 -2.95 -8.67 13.61
CA ILE A 222 -4.13 -9.40 14.12
C ILE A 222 -4.64 -10.50 13.17
N GLN A 223 -4.08 -10.63 11.97
CA GLN A 223 -4.49 -11.64 10.99
C GLN A 223 -4.59 -13.03 11.63
N PRO A 224 -5.75 -13.70 11.56
CA PRO A 224 -5.93 -15.03 12.14
C PRO A 224 -5.17 -16.09 11.34
N GLU A 225 -4.65 -17.10 12.02
CA GLU A 225 -4.20 -18.33 11.38
C GLU A 225 -5.41 -19.10 10.83
N VAL A 226 -5.39 -19.45 9.54
CA VAL A 226 -6.47 -20.19 8.87
C VAL A 226 -5.90 -21.46 8.27
N GLY A 227 -6.44 -22.60 8.72
CA GLY A 227 -5.91 -23.93 8.45
C GLY A 227 -6.43 -24.58 7.18
N SER A 228 -7.56 -24.10 6.61
CA SER A 228 -8.16 -24.66 5.40
C SER A 228 -8.91 -23.63 4.54
N GLU A 229 -9.13 -23.97 3.27
CA GLU A 229 -9.95 -23.15 2.36
C GLU A 229 -11.42 -23.09 2.79
N GLU A 230 -11.95 -24.19 3.35
CA GLU A 230 -13.33 -24.26 3.87
C GLU A 230 -13.55 -23.29 5.04
N GLU A 231 -12.57 -23.21 5.94
CA GLU A 231 -12.57 -22.25 7.04
C GLU A 231 -12.51 -20.82 6.52
N MET A 232 -11.65 -20.56 5.53
CA MET A 232 -11.55 -19.24 4.88
C MET A 232 -12.86 -18.81 4.23
N GLU A 233 -13.57 -19.72 3.57
CA GLU A 233 -14.88 -19.44 2.96
C GLU A 233 -15.93 -19.14 4.03
N LYS A 234 -15.93 -19.88 5.16
CA LYS A 234 -16.84 -19.61 6.28
C LYS A 234 -16.60 -18.21 6.86
N LEU A 235 -15.36 -17.84 7.14
CA LEU A 235 -15.01 -16.51 7.66
C LEU A 235 -15.38 -15.39 6.67
N GLY A 236 -15.17 -15.61 5.37
CA GLY A 236 -15.57 -14.67 4.33
C GLY A 236 -17.09 -14.47 4.21
N LYS A 237 -17.88 -15.51 4.55
CA LYS A 237 -19.34 -15.37 4.64
C LYS A 237 -19.74 -14.54 5.86
N LEU A 238 -19.15 -14.83 7.02
CA LEU A 238 -19.40 -14.08 8.26
C LEU A 238 -19.11 -12.59 8.09
N SER A 239 -18.00 -12.22 7.46
CA SER A 239 -17.65 -10.81 7.20
C SER A 239 -18.65 -10.03 6.34
N ARG A 240 -19.62 -10.71 5.73
CA ARG A 240 -20.69 -10.10 4.93
C ARG A 240 -22.05 -10.10 5.63
N THR A 241 -22.23 -10.93 6.66
CA THR A 241 -23.54 -11.19 7.26
C THR A 241 -23.60 -10.86 8.74
N ASP A 242 -22.53 -11.10 9.48
CA ASP A 242 -22.48 -10.96 10.93
C ASP A 242 -21.07 -10.56 11.38
N LEU A 243 -20.88 -9.25 11.59
CA LEU A 243 -19.59 -8.68 11.98
C LEU A 243 -19.26 -8.95 13.46
N GLU A 244 -20.28 -9.12 14.31
CA GLU A 244 -20.10 -9.42 15.73
C GLU A 244 -19.60 -10.87 15.90
N GLU A 245 -20.28 -11.83 15.24
CA GLU A 245 -19.81 -13.22 15.23
C GLU A 245 -18.41 -13.34 14.60
N LEU A 246 -18.13 -12.56 13.54
CA LEU A 246 -16.79 -12.54 12.96
C LEU A 246 -15.74 -12.09 13.99
N ASP A 247 -15.98 -10.98 14.70
CA ASP A 247 -15.04 -10.45 15.68
C ASP A 247 -14.77 -11.45 16.81
N GLU A 248 -15.82 -12.09 17.36
CA GLU A 248 -15.68 -13.16 18.36
C GLU A 248 -14.79 -14.30 17.84
N VAL A 249 -15.07 -14.80 16.63
CA VAL A 249 -14.30 -15.91 16.04
C VAL A 249 -12.86 -15.49 15.76
N LEU A 250 -12.60 -14.26 15.32
CA LEU A 250 -11.26 -13.77 15.05
C LEU A 250 -10.43 -13.65 16.34
N ASN A 251 -11.05 -13.16 17.42
CA ASN A 251 -10.40 -12.96 18.71
C ASN A 251 -10.00 -14.27 19.41
N GLU A 252 -10.65 -15.38 19.11
CA GLU A 252 -10.30 -16.70 19.65
C GLU A 252 -9.11 -17.36 18.92
N LYS A 253 -8.72 -16.86 17.75
CA LYS A 253 -7.72 -17.50 16.90
C LYS A 253 -6.31 -17.02 17.21
N ALA A 254 -5.36 -17.95 17.10
CA ALA A 254 -3.96 -17.61 17.11
C ALA A 254 -3.62 -16.72 15.89
N PRO A 255 -2.73 -15.73 16.04
CA PRO A 255 -2.26 -14.95 14.90
C PRO A 255 -1.50 -15.80 13.89
N ALA A 256 -1.63 -15.50 12.59
CA ALA A 256 -0.90 -16.17 11.52
C ALA A 256 0.63 -16.00 11.61
N PHE A 257 1.08 -14.92 12.26
CA PHE A 257 2.50 -14.58 12.40
C PHE A 257 2.84 -14.25 13.86
N PRO A 258 2.77 -15.23 14.78
CA PRO A 258 2.83 -14.97 16.23
C PRO A 258 4.19 -14.41 16.68
N ASN A 259 5.26 -14.81 15.99
CA ASN A 259 6.64 -14.41 16.30
C ASN A 259 7.12 -13.20 15.48
N GLU A 260 6.26 -12.62 14.64
CA GLU A 260 6.65 -11.48 13.80
C GLU A 260 7.00 -10.25 14.63
N GLN A 261 8.11 -9.59 14.26
CA GLN A 261 8.65 -8.41 14.95
C GLN A 261 8.89 -7.22 14.01
N LYS A 262 8.71 -7.36 12.70
CA LYS A 262 9.01 -6.30 11.72
C LYS A 262 7.78 -5.81 10.97
N PHE A 263 6.81 -6.66 10.68
CA PHE A 263 5.60 -6.31 9.91
C PHE A 263 5.93 -5.50 8.63
N PRO A 264 6.80 -6.02 7.75
CA PRO A 264 7.37 -5.27 6.64
C PRO A 264 6.33 -4.96 5.56
N LEU A 265 6.35 -3.71 5.09
CA LEU A 265 5.41 -3.16 4.13
C LEU A 265 6.14 -2.37 3.04
N LEU A 266 5.69 -2.51 1.80
CA LEU A 266 6.07 -1.64 0.69
C LEU A 266 4.81 -0.99 0.10
N LEU A 267 4.75 0.33 0.15
CA LEU A 267 3.64 1.13 -0.34
C LEU A 267 4.10 1.94 -1.56
N LEU A 268 3.46 1.70 -2.70
CA LEU A 268 3.44 2.66 -3.81
C LEU A 268 2.35 3.67 -3.47
N SER A 269 2.76 4.87 -3.06
CA SER A 269 1.85 5.98 -2.81
C SER A 269 1.70 6.80 -4.09
N LEU A 270 0.49 6.75 -4.67
CA LEU A 270 0.09 7.56 -5.81
C LEU A 270 -0.56 8.82 -5.23
N VAL A 271 -0.10 9.99 -5.65
CA VAL A 271 -0.45 11.27 -5.01
C VAL A 271 -0.83 12.29 -6.08
N ASN A 272 -1.78 13.17 -5.76
CA ASN A 272 -2.15 14.24 -6.66
C ASN A 272 -1.01 15.27 -6.84
N PRO A 273 -0.92 15.96 -8.01
CA PRO A 273 -1.78 15.81 -9.17
C PRO A 273 -1.42 14.68 -10.13
N LYS A 274 -0.17 14.24 -10.30
CA LYS A 274 0.21 13.08 -11.14
C LYS A 274 1.59 12.60 -10.72
N HIS A 275 1.75 12.33 -9.44
CA HIS A 275 3.04 11.95 -8.86
C HIS A 275 2.92 10.63 -8.10
N ALA A 276 4.07 10.04 -7.82
CA ALA A 276 4.13 8.90 -6.92
C ALA A 276 5.47 8.81 -6.20
N ARG A 277 5.49 8.10 -5.08
CA ARG A 277 6.71 7.69 -4.40
C ARG A 277 6.54 6.32 -3.75
N ILE A 278 7.66 5.70 -3.40
CA ILE A 278 7.70 4.38 -2.77
C ILE A 278 8.12 4.54 -1.32
N LEU A 279 7.33 3.97 -0.42
CA LEU A 279 7.60 3.94 1.00
C LEU A 279 7.85 2.49 1.43
N CYS A 280 8.92 2.25 2.17
CA CYS A 280 9.15 0.99 2.87
C CYS A 280 9.01 1.24 4.37
N ALA A 281 8.09 0.52 5.01
CA ALA A 281 7.85 0.61 6.44
C ALA A 281 8.10 -0.72 7.14
N TYR A 282 8.65 -0.67 8.35
CA TYR A 282 8.84 -1.82 9.23
C TYR A 282 9.12 -1.38 10.67
N MET A 283 8.82 -2.26 11.63
CA MET A 283 9.23 -2.11 13.02
C MET A 283 10.71 -2.50 13.19
N SER A 284 11.42 -1.67 13.94
CA SER A 284 12.73 -1.97 14.51
C SER A 284 12.61 -1.80 16.01
N ASP A 285 12.40 -2.90 16.74
CA ASP A 285 12.00 -2.87 18.14
C ASP A 285 10.72 -2.04 18.34
N ASP A 286 10.76 -0.97 19.12
CA ASP A 286 9.62 -0.09 19.39
C ASP A 286 9.51 1.12 18.42
N LEU A 287 10.42 1.22 17.45
CA LEU A 287 10.49 2.29 16.47
C LEU A 287 9.84 1.87 15.14
N LEU A 288 8.88 2.65 14.65
CA LEU A 288 8.39 2.52 13.28
C LEU A 288 9.34 3.25 12.33
N VAL A 289 10.04 2.51 11.48
CA VAL A 289 10.93 3.05 10.46
C VAL A 289 10.17 3.17 9.14
N VAL A 290 10.19 4.34 8.53
CA VAL A 290 9.66 4.61 7.20
C VAL A 290 10.76 5.21 6.32
N LYS A 291 11.05 4.53 5.21
CA LYS A 291 12.02 4.94 4.21
C LYS A 291 11.29 5.36 2.95
N MET A 292 11.53 6.55 2.45
CA MET A 292 10.76 7.15 1.36
C MET A 292 11.68 7.48 0.18
N SER A 293 11.30 7.07 -1.02
CA SER A 293 11.96 7.55 -2.24
C SER A 293 11.71 9.04 -2.45
N LYS A 294 12.46 9.64 -3.38
CA LYS A 294 12.04 10.91 -3.98
C LYS A 294 10.67 10.78 -4.65
N ILE A 295 10.06 11.91 -4.94
CA ILE A 295 8.81 12.01 -5.69
C ILE A 295 9.11 11.91 -7.19
N TYR A 296 8.35 11.06 -7.88
CA TYR A 296 8.44 10.83 -9.32
C TYR A 296 7.22 11.38 -10.05
N SER A 297 7.43 11.93 -11.24
CA SER A 297 6.36 12.42 -12.10
C SER A 297 5.82 11.32 -13.01
N PHE A 298 4.49 11.32 -13.14
CA PHE A 298 3.70 10.52 -14.07
C PHE A 298 2.85 11.44 -14.95
N GLU A 299 3.24 12.72 -15.11
CA GLU A 299 2.54 13.67 -15.97
C GLU A 299 2.63 13.28 -17.44
N GLU A 300 3.81 12.82 -17.87
CA GLU A 300 4.12 12.43 -19.25
C GLU A 300 4.56 10.96 -19.29
N LYS A 301 3.84 10.13 -20.07
CA LYS A 301 4.10 8.70 -20.20
C LYS A 301 5.54 8.37 -20.55
N GLU A 302 6.16 9.13 -21.45
CA GLU A 302 7.53 8.87 -21.94
C GLU A 302 8.59 9.00 -20.84
N SER A 303 8.30 9.79 -19.80
CA SER A 303 9.20 10.02 -18.67
C SER A 303 8.80 9.25 -17.40
N ALA A 304 7.58 8.71 -17.36
CA ALA A 304 7.03 8.02 -16.22
C ALA A 304 7.84 6.74 -15.89
N PRO A 305 8.34 6.58 -14.64
CA PRO A 305 9.21 5.47 -14.28
C PRO A 305 8.42 4.18 -13.97
N ILE A 306 7.53 3.78 -14.87
CA ILE A 306 6.60 2.65 -14.70
C ILE A 306 7.35 1.36 -14.36
N GLY A 307 8.44 1.07 -15.09
CA GLY A 307 9.27 -0.12 -14.86
C GLY A 307 9.99 -0.12 -13.50
N LEU A 308 10.29 1.05 -12.94
CA LEU A 308 10.83 1.17 -11.58
C LEU A 308 9.77 0.84 -10.54
N PHE A 309 8.59 1.43 -10.66
CA PHE A 309 7.49 1.19 -9.71
C PHE A 309 7.02 -0.27 -9.74
N LEU A 310 6.88 -0.88 -10.92
CA LEU A 310 6.53 -2.30 -11.03
C LEU A 310 7.61 -3.21 -10.41
N SER A 311 8.89 -2.89 -10.60
CA SER A 311 9.98 -3.70 -10.03
C SER A 311 9.97 -3.75 -8.49
N TRP A 312 9.45 -2.69 -7.86
CA TRP A 312 9.28 -2.61 -6.41
C TRP A 312 7.93 -3.16 -5.94
N LEU A 313 6.85 -2.96 -6.70
CA LEU A 313 5.54 -3.56 -6.42
C LEU A 313 5.63 -5.09 -6.35
N PHE A 314 6.50 -5.68 -7.17
CA PHE A 314 6.78 -7.12 -7.20
C PHE A 314 7.98 -7.55 -6.34
N ALA A 315 8.51 -6.66 -5.48
CA ALA A 315 9.69 -6.94 -4.68
C ALA A 315 9.61 -8.26 -3.92
N SER A 316 10.74 -8.97 -3.84
CA SER A 316 10.85 -10.16 -3.00
C SER A 316 11.26 -9.77 -1.58
N PRO A 317 10.87 -10.56 -0.58
CA PRO A 317 11.38 -10.44 0.78
C PRO A 317 12.91 -10.52 0.82
N SER A 318 13.52 -9.66 1.63
CA SER A 318 14.95 -9.73 1.91
C SER A 318 15.22 -10.71 3.05
N PRO A 319 16.23 -11.59 2.96
CA PRO A 319 16.60 -12.53 4.03
C PRO A 319 17.21 -11.85 5.26
N VAL A 320 17.21 -10.50 5.35
CA VAL A 320 17.69 -9.72 6.49
C VAL A 320 16.72 -9.80 7.68
N VAL A 321 16.20 -10.99 8.02
CA VAL A 321 15.54 -11.25 9.31
C VAL A 321 15.51 -12.75 9.67
N GLU A 322 16.65 -13.33 10.00
CA GLU A 322 16.70 -14.38 11.04
C GLU A 322 17.92 -14.06 11.92
N THR A 323 17.70 -13.25 12.95
CA THR A 323 18.59 -13.13 14.11
C THR A 323 17.75 -13.05 15.35
#